data_AF-A0A9D8P0V8-F1
#
_entry.id   AF-A0A9D8P0V8-F1
#
_cell.length_a   1.000
_cell.length_b   1.000
_cell.length_c   1.000
_cell.angle_alpha   90.00
_cell.angle_beta   90.00
_cell.angle_gamma   90.00
#
_symmetry.space_group_name_H-M   'P 1'
#
loop_
_entity.id
_entity.type
_entity.pdbx_description
1 polymer ?
#
loop_
_entity_poly.entity_id
_entity_poly.type
_entity_poly.pdbx_seq_one_letter_code
_entity_poly.pdbx_strand_id
1 'polypeptide(L)'
;MSSLSSKVQEVFNEPGCGKNQGKSEKERKKGCTKQLQPGGAAGGCAFDGAKIALQPITDVAHLVHGPIACEGNSWDNRGSKSSGSNLWRTGFTTDINETDVVFGGEKRLYKSIREIVEKYDPPAVFV
;
A
#
# COMPACT_ATOMS: atom_id res chain seq x y z
N MET A 1 -18.81 -0.99 26.26
CA MET A 1 -17.73 -1.06 25.26
C MET A 1 -18.36 -1.13 23.87
N SER A 2 -18.03 -0.20 22.98
CA SER A 2 -18.56 -0.20 21.60
C SER A 2 -17.99 -1.40 20.83
N SER A 3 -18.85 -2.15 20.13
CA SER A 3 -18.44 -3.33 19.36
C SER A 3 -17.55 -2.94 18.18
N LEU A 4 -16.69 -3.84 17.71
CA LEU A 4 -15.87 -3.61 16.50
C LEU A 4 -16.74 -3.24 15.29
N SER A 5 -17.92 -3.86 15.18
CA SER A 5 -18.90 -3.55 14.13
C SER A 5 -19.39 -2.10 14.20
N SER A 6 -19.64 -1.60 15.41
CA SER A 6 -20.06 -0.21 15.65
C SER A 6 -18.97 0.80 15.27
N LYS A 7 -17.70 0.51 15.61
CA LYS A 7 -16.56 1.36 15.22
C LYS A 7 -16.35 1.40 13.70
N VAL A 8 -16.49 0.27 13.01
CA VAL A 8 -16.37 0.21 11.55
C VAL A 8 -17.49 1.03 10.89
N GLN A 9 -18.71 1.02 11.44
CA GLN A 9 -19.82 1.84 10.94
C GLN A 9 -19.58 3.35 11.06
N GLU A 10 -18.92 3.79 12.13
CA GLU A 10 -18.60 5.22 12.33
C GLU A 10 -17.66 5.75 11.25
N VAL A 11 -16.73 4.94 10.73
CA VAL A 11 -15.80 5.35 9.67
C VAL A 11 -16.52 5.67 8.35
N PHE A 12 -17.69 5.07 8.11
CA PHE A 12 -18.50 5.37 6.91
C PHE A 12 -19.37 6.63 7.05
N ASN A 13 -19.37 7.27 8.23
CA ASN A 13 -20.09 8.51 8.47
C ASN A 13 -19.23 9.72 8.09
N GLU A 14 -19.28 10.11 6.81
CA GLU A 14 -18.56 11.29 6.29
C GLU A 14 -19.52 12.48 6.07
N PRO A 15 -19.80 13.29 7.09
CA PRO A 15 -20.79 14.37 7.00
C PRO A 15 -20.38 15.50 6.05
N GLY A 16 -19.09 15.65 5.74
CA GLY A 16 -18.59 16.66 4.80
C GLY A 16 -18.69 16.29 3.31
N CYS A 17 -19.02 15.04 2.98
CA CYS A 17 -19.10 14.60 1.59
C CYS A 17 -20.50 14.85 1.01
N GLY A 18 -20.65 15.85 0.13
CA GLY A 18 -21.93 16.19 -0.50
C GLY A 18 -22.59 15.02 -1.27
N LYS A 19 -21.78 14.12 -1.84
CA LYS A 19 -22.27 12.87 -2.47
C LYS A 19 -22.77 11.86 -1.44
N ASN A 20 -22.28 11.88 -0.21
CA ASN A 20 -22.69 10.96 0.86
C ASN A 20 -23.96 11.47 1.58
N GLN A 21 -24.17 12.78 1.63
CA GLN A 21 -25.40 13.38 2.17
C GLN A 21 -26.66 13.05 1.34
N GLY A 22 -26.51 12.94 0.01
CA GLY A 22 -27.61 12.60 -0.90
C GLY A 22 -27.95 11.10 -0.98
N LYS A 23 -27.18 10.23 -0.32
CA LYS A 23 -27.43 8.79 -0.28
C LYS A 23 -28.43 8.43 0.81
N SER A 24 -29.31 7.47 0.53
CA SER A 24 -30.15 6.88 1.58
C SER A 24 -29.30 6.21 2.67
N GLU A 25 -29.85 6.02 3.88
CA GLU A 25 -29.12 5.41 5.00
C GLU A 25 -28.52 4.03 4.63
N LYS A 26 -29.22 3.27 3.78
CA LYS A 26 -28.78 1.97 3.25
C LYS A 26 -27.61 2.09 2.28
N GLU A 27 -27.55 3.15 1.48
CA GLU A 27 -26.49 3.41 0.51
C GLU A 27 -25.24 4.03 1.15
N ARG A 28 -25.38 4.79 2.23
CA ARG A 28 -24.25 5.32 3.03
C ARG A 28 -23.46 4.19 3.70
N LYS A 29 -24.14 3.10 4.08
CA LYS A 29 -23.55 1.88 4.67
C LYS A 29 -22.95 0.94 3.61
N LYS A 30 -23.14 1.22 2.32
CA LYS A 30 -22.59 0.42 1.21
C LYS A 30 -21.22 0.99 0.85
N GLY A 31 -20.19 0.56 1.56
CA GLY A 31 -18.80 0.85 1.21
C GLY A 31 -18.43 0.27 -0.17
N CYS A 32 -17.14 0.31 -0.53
CA CYS A 32 -16.61 -0.41 -1.69
C CYS A 32 -16.61 -1.94 -1.42
N THR A 33 -17.79 -2.52 -1.23
CA THR A 33 -17.99 -3.93 -0.82
C THR A 33 -18.48 -4.79 -1.96
N LYS A 34 -18.42 -4.31 -3.21
CA LYS A 34 -18.74 -5.15 -4.37
C LYS A 34 -17.63 -6.20 -4.49
N GLN A 35 -17.91 -7.38 -3.92
CA GLN A 35 -17.06 -8.54 -4.08
C GLN A 35 -16.85 -8.76 -5.57
N LEU A 36 -15.58 -8.84 -5.94
CA LEU A 36 -15.18 -9.01 -7.33
C LEU A 36 -15.69 -10.38 -7.81
N GLN A 37 -16.20 -10.44 -9.02
CA GLN A 37 -16.57 -11.72 -9.62
C GLN A 37 -15.29 -12.45 -10.03
N PRO A 38 -15.04 -13.68 -9.53
CA PRO A 38 -13.89 -14.48 -9.97
C PRO A 38 -13.87 -14.62 -11.50
N GLY A 39 -12.71 -14.40 -12.11
CA GLY A 39 -12.55 -14.39 -13.58
C GLY A 39 -13.01 -13.11 -14.28
N GLY A 40 -13.67 -12.18 -13.58
CA GLY A 40 -13.98 -10.86 -14.09
C GLY A 40 -12.80 -9.88 -13.93
N ALA A 41 -12.77 -8.84 -14.77
CA ALA A 41 -11.82 -7.74 -14.58
C ALA A 41 -12.08 -7.04 -13.24
N ALA A 42 -11.05 -6.98 -12.41
CA ALA A 42 -11.02 -6.25 -11.16
C ALA A 42 -10.03 -5.07 -11.27
N GLY A 43 -10.27 -4.00 -10.51
CA GLY A 43 -9.22 -3.00 -10.27
C GLY A 43 -8.03 -3.62 -9.54
N GLY A 44 -6.93 -2.85 -9.40
CA GLY A 44 -5.72 -3.28 -8.71
C GLY A 44 -5.95 -3.74 -7.25
N CYS A 45 -4.88 -4.21 -6.60
CA CYS A 45 -4.93 -4.70 -5.22
C CYS A 45 -4.65 -3.58 -4.20
N ALA A 46 -4.77 -3.90 -2.90
CA ALA A 46 -4.45 -2.96 -1.83
C ALA A 46 -3.01 -2.45 -1.89
N PHE A 47 -2.06 -3.30 -2.30
CA PHE A 47 -0.67 -2.90 -2.54
C PHE A 47 -0.55 -1.85 -3.65
N ASP A 48 -1.22 -2.07 -4.79
CA ASP A 48 -1.25 -1.07 -5.88
C ASP A 48 -1.84 0.26 -5.38
N GLY A 49 -2.91 0.20 -4.59
CA GLY A 49 -3.48 1.37 -3.89
C GLY A 49 -2.48 2.10 -2.98
N ALA A 50 -1.76 1.36 -2.14
CA ALA A 50 -0.76 1.92 -1.23
C ALA A 50 0.42 2.53 -2.00
N LYS A 51 0.96 1.83 -3.01
CA LYS A 51 2.05 2.32 -3.85
C LYS A 51 1.63 3.59 -4.59
N ILE A 52 0.42 3.67 -5.14
CA ILE A 52 -0.11 4.90 -5.75
C ILE A 52 -0.09 6.08 -4.78
N ALA A 53 -0.52 5.85 -3.54
CA ALA A 53 -0.65 6.90 -2.55
C ALA A 53 0.72 7.35 -2.01
N LEU A 54 1.67 6.41 -1.86
CA LEU A 54 2.94 6.65 -1.19
C LEU A 54 4.08 7.01 -2.15
N GLN A 55 4.13 6.47 -3.37
CA GLN A 55 5.19 6.73 -4.36
C GLN A 55 5.48 8.23 -4.61
N PRO A 56 4.51 9.16 -4.54
CA PRO A 56 4.77 10.60 -4.64
C PRO A 56 5.59 11.20 -3.50
N ILE A 57 5.89 10.45 -2.44
CA ILE A 57 6.86 10.83 -1.43
C ILE A 57 8.23 10.44 -1.99
N THR A 58 8.91 11.40 -2.61
CA THR A 58 9.99 11.14 -3.57
C THR A 58 11.36 10.90 -2.94
N ASP A 59 11.51 11.21 -1.65
CA ASP A 59 12.75 11.17 -0.88
C ASP A 59 12.85 10.01 0.11
N VAL A 60 11.82 9.16 0.21
CA VAL A 60 11.81 7.97 1.07
C VAL A 60 12.10 6.70 0.26
N ALA A 61 12.48 5.63 0.96
CA ALA A 61 12.60 4.30 0.37
C ALA A 61 11.27 3.54 0.48
N HIS A 62 10.77 3.06 -0.67
CA HIS A 62 9.56 2.23 -0.75
C HIS A 62 9.96 0.74 -0.86
N LEU A 63 10.16 0.06 0.26
CA LEU A 63 10.55 -1.34 0.33
C LEU A 63 9.33 -2.26 0.19
N VAL A 64 9.23 -2.97 -0.93
CA VAL A 64 8.18 -3.97 -1.13
C VAL A 64 8.56 -5.27 -0.46
N HIS A 65 7.90 -5.59 0.66
CA HIS A 65 8.10 -6.85 1.35
C HIS A 65 7.23 -7.97 0.76
N GLY A 66 7.78 -8.68 -0.22
CA GLY A 66 7.10 -9.80 -0.88
C GLY A 66 7.99 -10.44 -1.94
N PRO A 67 7.45 -11.38 -2.75
CA PRO A 67 8.15 -11.93 -3.90
C PRO A 67 8.45 -10.83 -4.94
N ILE A 68 9.49 -11.03 -5.76
CA ILE A 68 9.92 -10.06 -6.78
C ILE A 68 8.79 -9.52 -7.67
N ALA A 69 7.77 -10.33 -7.96
CA ALA A 69 6.73 -9.98 -8.92
C ALA A 69 5.94 -8.71 -8.55
N CYS A 70 5.73 -8.42 -7.27
CA CYS A 70 4.98 -7.22 -6.88
C CYS A 70 5.75 -5.95 -7.28
N GLU A 71 7.01 -5.82 -6.85
CA GLU A 71 7.83 -4.66 -7.22
C GLU A 71 8.20 -4.68 -8.69
N GLY A 72 8.61 -5.83 -9.25
CA GLY A 72 9.03 -5.93 -10.65
C GLY A 72 7.96 -5.48 -11.66
N ASN A 73 6.67 -5.67 -11.35
CA ASN A 73 5.57 -5.19 -12.21
C ASN A 73 5.13 -3.75 -11.90
N SER A 74 5.35 -3.26 -10.67
CA SER A 74 4.96 -1.90 -10.27
C SER A 74 6.09 -0.87 -10.44
N TRP A 75 7.33 -1.31 -10.58
CA TRP A 75 8.51 -0.46 -10.55
C TRP A 75 8.49 0.54 -11.71
N ASP A 76 8.53 1.83 -11.35
CA ASP A 76 8.48 2.98 -12.26
C ASP A 76 7.28 3.00 -13.24
N ASN A 77 6.23 2.20 -13.00
CA ASN A 77 5.03 2.19 -13.84
C ASN A 77 4.20 3.47 -13.62
N ARG A 78 4.24 4.02 -12.40
CA ARG A 78 3.56 5.26 -12.00
C ARG A 78 4.60 6.31 -11.67
N GLY A 79 4.83 7.22 -12.62
CA GLY A 79 5.78 8.30 -12.45
C GLY A 79 5.31 9.34 -11.42
N SER A 80 6.26 9.86 -10.64
CA SER A 80 6.07 11.02 -9.76
C SER A 80 6.95 12.17 -10.21
N LYS A 81 6.49 13.41 -10.05
CA LYS A 81 7.31 14.60 -10.27
C LYS A 81 8.11 14.89 -9.01
N SER A 82 9.41 15.13 -9.16
CA SER A 82 10.28 15.57 -8.07
C SER A 82 11.15 16.71 -8.56
N SER A 83 11.40 17.70 -7.69
CA SER A 83 12.38 18.78 -7.91
C SER A 83 13.69 18.56 -7.15
N GLY A 84 13.82 17.43 -6.45
CA GLY A 84 14.99 17.11 -5.62
C GLY A 84 15.32 15.63 -5.69
N SER A 85 14.96 14.87 -4.64
CA SER A 85 15.27 13.45 -4.58
C SER A 85 14.54 12.63 -5.64
N ASN A 86 15.20 11.61 -6.16
CA ASN A 86 14.62 10.62 -7.07
C ASN A 86 14.63 9.21 -6.47
N LEU A 87 14.74 9.08 -5.14
CA LEU A 87 14.84 7.79 -4.47
C LEU A 87 13.63 6.88 -4.73
N TRP A 88 12.44 7.46 -4.91
CA TRP A 88 11.22 6.72 -5.31
C TRP A 88 11.33 5.93 -6.62
N ARG A 89 12.28 6.30 -7.50
CA ARG A 89 12.56 5.56 -8.75
C ARG A 89 13.42 4.33 -8.52
N THR A 90 13.98 4.13 -7.34
CA THR A 90 14.72 2.91 -7.01
C THR A 90 13.77 1.85 -6.51
N GLY A 91 13.79 0.67 -7.13
CA GLY A 91 12.98 -0.46 -6.72
C GLY A 91 13.64 -1.21 -5.56
N PHE A 92 13.02 -1.16 -4.39
CA PHE A 92 13.45 -1.91 -3.21
C PHE A 92 12.50 -3.07 -2.98
N THR A 93 13.04 -4.27 -2.81
CA THR A 93 12.26 -5.47 -2.46
C THR A 93 13.06 -6.40 -1.57
N THR A 94 12.37 -7.14 -0.72
CA THR A 94 13.00 -8.26 0.02
C THR A 94 13.12 -9.53 -0.83
N ASP A 95 12.42 -9.61 -1.97
CA ASP A 95 12.34 -10.80 -2.82
C ASP A 95 12.18 -12.10 -2.02
N ILE A 96 11.03 -12.21 -1.35
CA ILE A 96 10.68 -13.34 -0.50
C ILE A 96 10.66 -14.62 -1.33
N ASN A 97 11.46 -15.59 -0.89
CA ASN A 97 11.54 -16.91 -1.51
C ASN A 97 10.90 -17.98 -0.59
N GLU A 98 10.90 -19.24 -1.05
CA GLU A 98 10.27 -20.34 -0.32
C GLU A 98 10.82 -20.51 1.11
N THR A 99 12.12 -20.29 1.32
CA THR A 99 12.73 -20.34 2.66
C THR A 99 12.11 -19.27 3.57
N ASP A 100 11.92 -18.05 3.08
CA ASP A 100 11.33 -16.97 3.86
C ASP A 100 9.82 -17.20 4.11
N VAL A 101 9.12 -17.87 3.20
CA VAL A 101 7.72 -18.26 3.40
C VAL A 101 7.59 -19.33 4.48
N VAL A 102 8.47 -20.35 4.45
CA VAL A 102 8.44 -21.48 5.40
C VAL A 102 8.93 -21.05 6.79
N PHE A 103 10.00 -20.26 6.88
CA PHE A 103 10.67 -19.93 8.14
C PHE A 103 10.45 -18.48 8.62
N GLY A 104 9.73 -17.67 7.84
CA GLY A 104 9.45 -16.26 8.15
C GLY A 104 10.49 -15.29 7.57
N GLY A 105 10.00 -14.16 7.04
CA GLY A 105 10.82 -13.14 6.39
C GLY A 105 11.37 -12.03 7.30
N GLU A 106 11.12 -12.07 8.62
CA GLU A 106 11.44 -10.97 9.54
C GLU A 106 12.94 -10.62 9.55
N LYS A 107 13.81 -11.64 9.62
CA LYS A 107 15.27 -11.43 9.60
C LYS A 107 15.73 -10.82 8.27
N ARG A 108 15.07 -11.19 7.17
CA ARG A 108 15.35 -10.62 5.86
C ARG A 108 14.91 -9.16 5.80
N LEU A 109 13.68 -8.88 6.22
CA LEU A 109 13.14 -7.52 6.31
C LEU A 109 14.06 -6.60 7.11
N TYR A 110 14.49 -7.02 8.31
CA TYR A 110 15.40 -6.25 9.14
C TYR A 110 16.72 -5.93 8.43
N LYS A 111 17.34 -6.93 7.77
CA LYS A 111 18.59 -6.74 7.01
C LYS A 111 18.39 -5.80 5.82
N SER A 112 17.29 -5.94 5.08
CA SER A 112 16.98 -5.07 3.95
C SER A 112 16.76 -3.61 4.38
N ILE A 113 16.03 -3.37 5.47
CA ILE A 113 15.86 -2.02 6.02
C ILE A 113 17.21 -1.43 6.42
N ARG A 114 18.04 -2.19 7.12
CA ARG A 114 19.39 -1.74 7.50
C ARG A 114 20.26 -1.40 6.30
N GLU A 115 20.27 -2.26 5.29
CA GLU A 115 21.04 -2.04 4.07
C GLU A 115 20.57 -0.78 3.33
N ILE A 116 19.26 -0.54 3.29
CA ILE A 116 18.69 0.69 2.70
C ILE A 116 19.15 1.93 3.47
N VAL A 117 19.03 1.92 4.79
CA VAL A 117 19.45 3.05 5.63
C VAL A 117 20.95 3.32 5.49
N GLU A 118 21.78 2.28 5.53
CA GLU A 118 23.24 2.40 5.41
C GLU A 118 23.69 2.92 4.03
N LYS A 119 22.98 2.58 2.95
CA LYS A 119 23.37 2.96 1.57
C LYS A 119 22.74 4.26 1.07
N TYR A 120 21.52 4.56 1.50
CA TYR A 120 20.72 5.65 0.92
C TYR A 120 20.33 6.74 1.94
N ASP A 121 20.47 6.47 3.24
CA ASP A 121 20.13 7.38 4.35
C ASP A 121 18.81 8.15 4.14
N PRO A 122 17.69 7.46 3.83
CA PRO A 122 16.43 8.14 3.57
C PRO A 122 15.80 8.66 4.88
N PRO A 123 14.99 9.73 4.83
CA PRO A 123 14.25 10.22 6.01
C PRO A 123 13.27 9.19 6.60
N ALA A 124 12.78 8.26 5.76
CA ALA A 124 11.92 7.16 6.18
C ALA A 124 12.02 5.96 5.23
N VAL A 125 11.60 4.80 5.72
CA VAL A 125 11.41 3.58 4.93
C VAL A 125 9.96 3.13 5.10
N PHE A 126 9.22 3.03 4.00
CA PHE A 126 7.90 2.41 3.99
C PHE A 126 8.01 0.95 3.59
N VAL A 127 7.26 0.09 4.28
CA VAL A 127 7.19 -1.36 4.08
C VAL A 127 5.75 -1.74 3.79
#